data_AF-A0A969XDG9-F1
#
_entry.id   AF-A0A969XDG9-F1
#
_cell.length_a   1.000
_cell.length_b   1.000
_cell.length_c   1.000
_cell.angle_alpha   90.00
_cell.angle_beta   90.00
_cell.angle_gamma   90.00
#
_symmetry.space_group_name_H-M   'P 1'
#
loop_
_entity.id
_entity.type
_entity.pdbx_description
1 polymer ?
#
loop_
_entity_poly.entity_id
_entity_poly.type
_entity_poly.pdbx_seq_one_letter_code
_entity_poly.pdbx_strand_id
1 'polypeptide(L)'
;MKRLALVSAQQRSELFAATASRMGITPAAAEKDFWIVWVLARLFEHAKWGQLLRFKGGTSLSKAYGVIERFSEDIDLILDWSGLSADKPTAQRSKTSQQKLNTKINQAAQALIAEQLLPDLQSSFSPVCTVALDDQDPHTLNVFYPAVFAAGYLRPVIRLEIGPLAAMLPMQHCMIESYAASKFPQVFSQPGVQVPTIKLERSFWEKLTILHAEAHRPANKPLPTGQSHESQLRPSSAAR
;
A
#
# COMPACT_ATOMS: atom_id res chain seq x y z
N MET A 1 6.20 11.91 13.70
CA MET A 1 6.88 10.76 13.05
C MET A 1 8.32 11.07 12.59
N LYS A 2 8.56 12.13 11.81
CA LYS A 2 9.89 12.45 11.22
C LYS A 2 11.06 12.46 12.22
N ARG A 3 10.87 13.07 13.40
CA ARG A 3 11.90 13.09 14.45
C ARG A 3 12.27 11.69 14.95
N LEU A 4 11.29 10.81 15.13
CA LEU A 4 11.51 9.45 15.65
C LEU A 4 12.20 8.52 14.65
N ALA A 5 12.17 8.84 13.36
CA ALA A 5 13.01 8.16 12.38
C ALA A 5 14.51 8.46 12.57
N LEU A 6 14.86 9.59 13.20
CA LEU A 6 16.23 10.08 13.35
C LEU A 6 16.82 9.86 14.75
N VAL A 7 16.04 9.41 15.73
CA VAL A 7 16.57 9.06 17.06
C VAL A 7 17.42 7.79 17.01
N SER A 8 18.15 7.48 18.08
CA SER A 8 19.05 6.33 18.09
C SER A 8 18.31 5.00 17.90
N ALA A 9 19.01 3.99 17.39
CA ALA A 9 18.48 2.63 17.27
C ALA A 9 17.98 2.08 18.61
N GLN A 10 18.70 2.40 19.70
CA GLN A 10 18.31 2.03 21.05
C GLN A 10 16.96 2.63 21.47
N GLN A 11 16.76 3.93 21.24
CA GLN A 11 15.49 4.60 21.56
C GLN A 11 14.32 4.06 20.72
N ARG A 12 14.55 3.76 19.44
CA ARG A 12 13.54 3.10 18.60
C ARG A 12 13.21 1.70 19.11
N SER A 13 14.23 0.92 19.48
CA SER A 13 14.09 -0.42 20.03
C SER A 13 13.21 -0.41 21.28
N GLU A 14 13.49 0.46 22.24
CA GLU A 14 12.72 0.62 23.47
C GLU A 14 11.25 0.96 23.19
N LEU A 15 10.99 1.92 22.29
CA LEU A 15 9.63 2.31 21.91
C LEU A 15 8.85 1.15 21.28
N PHE A 16 9.45 0.45 20.32
CA PHE A 16 8.75 -0.62 19.61
C PHE A 16 8.59 -1.88 20.48
N ALA A 17 9.55 -2.20 21.34
CA ALA A 17 9.40 -3.27 22.33
C ALA A 17 8.26 -2.97 23.32
N ALA A 18 8.17 -1.74 23.83
CA ALA A 18 7.08 -1.32 24.71
C ALA A 18 5.72 -1.32 24.00
N THR A 19 5.69 -0.91 22.72
CA THR A 19 4.49 -0.95 21.88
C THR A 19 4.02 -2.38 21.65
N ALA A 20 4.94 -3.27 21.28
CA ALA A 20 4.70 -4.69 21.08
C ALA A 20 4.13 -5.37 22.32
N SER A 21 4.73 -5.13 23.49
CA SER A 21 4.24 -5.64 24.78
C SER A 21 2.80 -5.21 25.07
N ARG A 22 2.46 -3.93 24.86
CA ARG A 22 1.09 -3.41 25.08
C ARG A 22 0.06 -3.93 24.09
N MET A 23 0.49 -4.39 22.92
CA MET A 23 -0.40 -4.86 21.85
C MET A 23 -0.43 -6.37 21.69
N GLY A 24 0.43 -7.11 22.39
CA GLY A 24 0.56 -8.56 22.21
C GLY A 24 1.07 -8.96 20.83
N ILE A 25 1.91 -8.12 20.20
CA ILE A 25 2.51 -8.39 18.87
C ILE A 25 4.04 -8.48 18.99
N THR A 26 4.73 -8.82 17.90
CA THR A 26 6.20 -8.82 17.90
C THR A 26 6.77 -7.40 17.79
N PRO A 27 7.95 -7.12 18.38
CA PRO A 27 8.65 -5.84 18.18
C PRO A 27 8.90 -5.49 16.72
N ALA A 28 9.21 -6.49 15.88
CA ALA A 28 9.39 -6.30 14.44
C ALA A 28 8.10 -5.86 13.74
N ALA A 29 6.93 -6.38 14.14
CA ALA A 29 5.64 -5.93 13.62
C ALA A 29 5.32 -4.49 14.04
N ALA A 30 5.58 -4.14 15.31
CA ALA A 30 5.42 -2.76 15.81
C ALA A 30 6.35 -1.77 15.10
N GLU A 31 7.61 -2.18 14.86
CA GLU A 31 8.58 -1.40 14.11
C GLU A 31 8.11 -1.18 12.66
N LYS A 32 7.74 -2.26 11.96
CA LYS A 32 7.33 -2.18 10.56
C LYS A 32 6.06 -1.34 10.40
N ASP A 33 5.11 -1.45 11.33
CA ASP A 33 3.93 -0.59 11.38
C ASP A 33 4.30 0.91 11.44
N PHE A 34 5.26 1.27 12.28
CA PHE A 34 5.75 2.66 12.35
C PHE A 34 6.31 3.12 11.01
N TRP A 35 7.15 2.30 10.36
CA TRP A 35 7.76 2.65 9.08
C TRP A 35 6.74 2.75 7.95
N ILE A 36 5.68 1.92 7.95
CA ILE A 36 4.55 2.04 7.00
C ILE A 36 3.92 3.43 7.10
N VAL A 37 3.60 3.88 8.33
CA VAL A 37 2.98 5.20 8.52
C VAL A 37 3.95 6.33 8.23
N TRP A 38 5.25 6.15 8.53
CA TRP A 38 6.28 7.10 8.12
C TRP A 38 6.37 7.26 6.61
N VAL A 39 6.33 6.16 5.85
CA VAL A 39 6.35 6.18 4.38
C VAL A 39 5.09 6.85 3.83
N LEU A 40 3.92 6.53 4.35
CA LEU A 40 2.66 7.21 3.99
C LEU A 40 2.76 8.71 4.26
N ALA A 41 3.30 9.12 5.42
CA ALA A 41 3.52 10.54 5.73
C ALA A 41 4.42 11.22 4.70
N ARG A 42 5.59 10.65 4.39
CA ARG A 42 6.50 11.24 3.41
C ARG A 42 5.91 11.29 2.01
N LEU A 43 5.19 10.26 1.61
CA LEU A 43 4.58 10.14 0.29
C LEU A 43 3.46 11.17 0.07
N PHE A 44 2.54 11.29 1.04
CA PHE A 44 1.36 12.16 0.90
C PHE A 44 1.61 13.62 1.27
N GLU A 45 2.70 13.93 1.98
CA GLU A 45 3.20 15.30 2.14
C GLU A 45 3.98 15.80 0.91
N HIS A 46 4.35 14.90 -0.02
CA HIS A 46 5.06 15.29 -1.24
C HIS A 46 4.10 16.03 -2.19
N ALA A 47 4.42 17.28 -2.55
CA ALA A 47 3.53 18.18 -3.27
C ALA A 47 2.96 17.57 -4.57
N LYS A 48 3.80 16.90 -5.38
CA LYS A 48 3.39 16.19 -6.60
C LYS A 48 2.67 14.86 -6.30
N TRP A 49 3.38 13.91 -5.68
CA TRP A 49 2.89 12.54 -5.51
C TRP A 49 1.68 12.40 -4.59
N GLY A 50 1.54 13.26 -3.58
CA GLY A 50 0.36 13.29 -2.71
C GLY A 50 -0.94 13.62 -3.46
N GLN A 51 -0.85 14.31 -4.61
CA GLN A 51 -2.00 14.60 -5.47
C GLN A 51 -2.32 13.46 -6.44
N LEU A 52 -1.29 12.72 -6.89
CA LEU A 52 -1.40 11.68 -7.91
C LEU A 52 -1.67 10.28 -7.35
N LEU A 53 -1.46 10.05 -6.06
CA LEU A 53 -1.61 8.72 -5.46
C LEU A 53 -2.86 8.63 -4.57
N ARG A 54 -3.47 7.46 -4.50
CA ARG A 54 -4.54 7.13 -3.55
C ARG A 54 -4.23 5.82 -2.84
N PHE A 55 -4.43 5.79 -1.53
CA PHE A 55 -4.21 4.59 -0.73
C PHE A 55 -5.39 3.63 -0.84
N LYS A 56 -5.13 2.33 -1.03
CA LYS A 56 -6.16 1.29 -1.10
C LYS A 56 -5.69 -0.01 -0.44
N GLY A 57 -6.45 -1.07 -0.69
CA GLY A 57 -6.03 -2.44 -0.41
C GLY A 57 -6.12 -2.82 1.06
N GLY A 58 -5.47 -3.93 1.41
CA GLY A 58 -5.59 -4.55 2.73
C GLY A 58 -5.15 -3.63 3.86
N THR A 59 -4.03 -2.94 3.66
CA THR A 59 -3.44 -2.05 4.67
C THR A 59 -4.32 -0.84 4.93
N SER A 60 -5.06 -0.35 3.92
CA SER A 60 -6.05 0.72 4.15
C SER A 60 -7.24 0.24 4.99
N LEU A 61 -7.68 -1.01 4.82
CA LEU A 61 -8.77 -1.58 5.61
C LEU A 61 -8.41 -1.71 7.10
N SER A 62 -7.17 -2.09 7.42
CA SER A 62 -6.72 -2.16 8.80
C SER A 62 -6.44 -0.76 9.36
N LYS A 63 -5.69 0.09 8.64
CA LYS A 63 -5.17 1.35 9.20
C LYS A 63 -6.13 2.53 9.13
N ALA A 64 -6.94 2.64 8.08
CA ALA A 64 -7.87 3.75 7.92
C ALA A 64 -9.25 3.45 8.51
N TYR A 65 -9.65 2.17 8.54
CA TYR A 65 -11.00 1.76 8.92
C TYR A 65 -11.07 0.84 10.13
N GLY A 66 -9.98 0.16 10.50
CA GLY A 66 -9.97 -0.77 11.63
C GLY A 66 -10.89 -1.99 11.43
N VAL A 67 -11.23 -2.34 10.19
CA VAL A 67 -12.23 -3.40 9.89
C VAL A 67 -11.62 -4.79 9.75
N ILE A 68 -10.29 -4.89 9.71
CA ILE A 68 -9.57 -6.17 9.70
C ILE A 68 -8.38 -6.13 10.65
N GLU A 69 -8.14 -7.23 11.34
CA GLU A 69 -7.07 -7.39 12.34
C GLU A 69 -5.87 -8.18 11.79
N ARG A 70 -5.52 -7.95 10.52
CA ARG A 70 -4.31 -8.55 9.95
C ARG A 70 -3.23 -7.50 9.79
N PHE A 71 -2.01 -7.90 10.13
CA PHE A 71 -0.83 -7.13 9.77
C PHE A 71 -0.59 -7.27 8.26
N SER A 72 -0.38 -6.14 7.59
CA SER A 72 -0.15 -6.10 6.14
C SER A 72 1.15 -5.36 5.89
N GLU A 73 2.04 -6.00 5.15
CA GLU A 73 3.41 -5.54 4.93
C GLU A 73 3.53 -4.56 3.74
N ASP A 74 2.57 -4.62 2.84
CA ASP A 74 2.54 -3.89 1.58
C ASP A 74 1.71 -2.61 1.69
N ILE A 75 2.01 -1.61 0.88
CA ILE A 75 1.20 -0.40 0.71
C ILE A 75 0.68 -0.40 -0.73
N ASP A 76 -0.60 -0.69 -0.89
CA ASP A 76 -1.27 -0.64 -2.18
C ASP A 76 -1.66 0.80 -2.53
N LEU A 77 -1.16 1.28 -3.65
CA LEU A 77 -1.41 2.61 -4.16
C LEU A 77 -2.07 2.53 -5.53
N ILE A 78 -2.92 3.51 -5.81
CA ILE A 78 -3.39 3.77 -7.15
C ILE A 78 -2.77 5.05 -7.67
N LEU A 79 -2.27 4.99 -8.91
CA LEU A 79 -1.73 6.13 -9.63
C LEU A 79 -2.80 6.76 -10.52
N ASP A 80 -3.00 8.06 -10.39
CA ASP A 80 -3.83 8.85 -11.29
C ASP A 80 -3.14 9.02 -12.65
N TRP A 81 -3.62 8.24 -13.62
CA TRP A 81 -3.15 8.27 -15.01
C TRP A 81 -3.97 9.22 -15.89
N SER A 82 -4.98 9.92 -15.35
CA SER A 82 -5.87 10.76 -16.17
C SER A 82 -5.14 11.89 -16.91
N GLY A 83 -3.98 12.31 -16.42
CA GLY A 83 -3.07 13.23 -17.11
C GLY A 83 -2.14 12.58 -18.16
N LEU A 84 -2.03 11.25 -18.21
CA LEU A 84 -1.13 10.51 -19.12
C LEU A 84 -1.81 10.08 -20.43
N SER A 85 -3.13 10.17 -20.52
CA SER A 85 -3.88 9.75 -21.70
C SER A 85 -5.15 10.58 -21.88
N ALA A 86 -5.35 11.11 -23.09
CA ALA A 86 -6.55 11.86 -23.47
C ALA A 86 -7.82 10.96 -23.54
N ASP A 87 -7.66 9.64 -23.42
CA ASP A 87 -8.75 8.68 -23.56
C ASP A 87 -9.56 8.53 -22.27
N LYS A 88 -10.85 8.85 -22.32
CA LYS A 88 -11.76 8.68 -21.17
C LYS A 88 -11.93 7.19 -20.81
N PRO A 89 -11.89 6.82 -19.52
CA PRO A 89 -12.14 5.45 -19.06
C PRO A 89 -13.52 4.91 -19.47
N THR A 90 -14.51 5.80 -19.63
CA THR A 90 -15.91 5.46 -19.88
C THR A 90 -16.28 5.26 -21.36
N ALA A 91 -15.35 5.45 -22.29
CA ALA A 91 -15.66 5.26 -23.70
C ALA A 91 -15.86 3.77 -24.02
N GLN A 92 -16.92 3.45 -24.77
CA GLN A 92 -17.16 2.09 -25.24
C GLN A 92 -16.07 1.69 -26.23
N ARG A 93 -15.36 0.60 -25.92
CA ARG A 93 -14.26 0.06 -26.73
C ARG A 93 -14.44 -1.44 -26.93
N SER A 94 -13.93 -1.95 -28.04
CA SER A 94 -13.78 -3.39 -28.22
C SER A 94 -12.78 -3.95 -27.19
N LYS A 95 -12.88 -5.25 -26.88
CA LYS A 95 -11.95 -5.92 -25.94
C LYS A 95 -10.48 -5.72 -26.34
N THR A 96 -10.17 -5.85 -27.63
CA THR A 96 -8.82 -5.65 -28.17
C THR A 96 -8.34 -4.22 -28.04
N SER A 97 -9.22 -3.23 -28.28
CA SER A 97 -8.88 -1.82 -28.12
C SER A 97 -8.61 -1.47 -26.64
N GLN A 98 -9.44 -1.98 -25.72
CA GLN A 98 -9.24 -1.79 -24.28
C GLN A 98 -7.92 -2.42 -23.82
N GLN A 99 -7.57 -3.60 -24.32
CA GLN A 99 -6.32 -4.26 -23.95
C GLN A 99 -5.09 -3.48 -24.42
N LYS A 100 -5.11 -2.94 -25.66
CA LYS A 100 -4.04 -2.05 -26.14
C LYS A 100 -3.88 -0.81 -25.28
N LEU A 101 -4.99 -0.20 -24.86
CA LEU A 101 -4.97 0.96 -23.97
C LEU A 101 -4.38 0.62 -22.60
N ASN A 102 -4.79 -0.50 -22.00
CA ASN A 102 -4.24 -0.96 -20.71
C ASN A 102 -2.73 -1.19 -20.80
N THR A 103 -2.25 -1.82 -21.88
CA THR A 103 -0.81 -2.00 -22.11
C THR A 103 -0.08 -0.67 -22.18
N LYS A 104 -0.61 0.31 -22.92
CA LYS A 104 -0.03 1.65 -23.02
C LYS A 104 0.00 2.37 -21.67
N ILE A 105 -1.08 2.29 -20.89
CA ILE A 105 -1.15 2.87 -19.54
C ILE A 105 -0.12 2.23 -18.62
N ASN A 106 0.01 0.90 -18.65
CA ASN A 106 1.01 0.20 -17.84
C ASN A 106 2.43 0.64 -18.20
N GLN A 107 2.79 0.68 -19.49
CA GLN A 107 4.11 1.14 -19.93
C GLN A 107 4.40 2.58 -19.51
N ALA A 108 3.44 3.49 -19.68
CA ALA A 108 3.59 4.89 -19.25
C ALA A 108 3.74 5.00 -17.72
N ALA A 109 3.00 4.20 -16.97
CA ALA A 109 3.12 4.16 -15.51
C ALA A 109 4.48 3.61 -15.06
N GLN A 110 4.98 2.55 -15.70
CA GLN A 110 6.32 2.00 -15.40
C GLN A 110 7.41 3.04 -15.63
N ALA A 111 7.36 3.74 -16.77
CA ALA A 111 8.29 4.84 -17.06
C ALA A 111 8.18 5.96 -16.01
N LEU A 112 6.95 6.39 -15.66
CA LEU A 112 6.74 7.41 -14.63
C LEU A 112 7.31 6.99 -13.26
N ILE A 113 7.11 5.71 -12.89
CA ILE A 113 7.60 5.16 -11.63
C ILE A 113 9.13 5.17 -11.61
N ALA A 114 9.76 4.62 -12.64
CA ALA A 114 11.21 4.46 -12.70
C ALA A 114 11.96 5.80 -12.88
N GLU A 115 11.45 6.67 -13.75
CA GLU A 115 12.15 7.89 -14.18
C GLU A 115 11.84 9.11 -13.32
N GLN A 116 10.71 9.12 -12.59
CA GLN A 116 10.29 10.28 -11.81
C GLN A 116 10.01 9.95 -10.35
N LEU A 117 9.12 8.99 -10.07
CA LEU A 117 8.74 8.68 -8.68
C LEU A 117 9.93 8.15 -7.88
N LEU A 118 10.65 7.16 -8.41
CA LEU A 118 11.78 6.55 -7.72
C LEU A 118 12.85 7.58 -7.34
N PRO A 119 13.38 8.43 -8.25
CA PRO A 119 14.35 9.47 -7.88
C PRO A 119 13.82 10.48 -6.85
N ASP A 120 12.57 10.92 -6.98
CA ASP A 120 11.94 11.86 -6.05
C ASP A 120 11.83 11.25 -4.63
N LEU A 121 11.46 9.97 -4.55
CA LEU A 121 11.38 9.25 -3.27
C LEU A 121 12.77 8.97 -2.69
N GLN A 122 13.76 8.59 -3.50
CA GLN A 122 15.14 8.41 -3.06
C GLN A 122 15.69 9.70 -2.43
N SER A 123 15.47 10.84 -3.07
CA SER A 123 15.85 12.15 -2.54
C SER A 123 15.09 12.48 -1.25
N SER A 124 13.77 12.28 -1.26
CA SER A 124 12.90 12.65 -0.13
C SER A 124 13.06 11.76 1.10
N PHE A 125 13.46 10.50 0.93
CA PHE A 125 13.53 9.52 2.02
C PHE A 125 14.94 9.44 2.61
N SER A 126 15.95 9.93 1.89
CA SER A 126 17.33 10.06 2.38
C SER A 126 17.43 11.04 3.56
N PRO A 127 18.33 10.78 4.54
CA PRO A 127 19.19 9.60 4.68
C PRO A 127 18.52 8.45 5.45
N VAL A 128 17.22 8.55 5.75
CA VAL A 128 16.52 7.64 6.67
C VAL A 128 16.28 6.28 6.04
N CYS A 129 15.70 6.25 4.84
CA CYS A 129 15.39 5.02 4.12
C CYS A 129 16.03 5.06 2.73
N THR A 130 16.34 3.89 2.17
CA THR A 130 16.69 3.75 0.75
C THR A 130 15.49 3.19 -0.02
N VAL A 131 15.39 3.56 -1.30
CA VAL A 131 14.30 3.13 -2.17
C VAL A 131 14.90 2.55 -3.45
N ALA A 132 14.39 1.40 -3.88
CA ALA A 132 14.77 0.75 -5.13
C ALA A 132 13.53 0.25 -5.88
N LEU A 133 13.65 0.11 -7.20
CA LEU A 133 12.67 -0.63 -8.00
C LEU A 133 12.73 -2.11 -7.63
N ASP A 134 11.60 -2.81 -7.66
CA ASP A 134 11.58 -4.26 -7.53
C ASP A 134 12.11 -4.94 -8.80
N ASP A 135 12.92 -5.98 -8.62
CA ASP A 135 13.58 -6.68 -9.74
C ASP A 135 12.59 -7.47 -10.61
N GLN A 136 11.42 -7.84 -10.06
CA GLN A 136 10.43 -8.69 -10.72
C GLN A 136 9.18 -7.92 -11.14
N ASP A 137 8.89 -6.79 -10.48
CA ASP A 137 7.71 -5.98 -10.77
C ASP A 137 8.04 -4.49 -10.94
N PRO A 138 7.99 -3.95 -12.18
CA PRO A 138 8.27 -2.54 -12.44
C PRO A 138 7.19 -1.58 -11.90
N HIS A 139 6.09 -2.10 -11.34
CA HIS A 139 5.09 -1.31 -10.62
C HIS A 139 5.34 -1.25 -9.10
N THR A 140 6.37 -1.92 -8.60
CA THR A 140 6.65 -2.01 -7.17
C THR A 140 7.94 -1.30 -6.82
N LEU A 141 7.90 -0.45 -5.79
CA LEU A 141 9.09 0.12 -5.16
C LEU A 141 9.32 -0.50 -3.78
N ASN A 142 10.55 -0.91 -3.51
CA ASN A 142 10.98 -1.43 -2.21
C ASN A 142 11.61 -0.31 -1.38
N VAL A 143 11.05 -0.06 -0.19
CA VAL A 143 11.59 0.89 0.78
C VAL A 143 12.28 0.12 1.90
N PHE A 144 13.60 0.27 2.00
CA PHE A 144 14.42 -0.34 3.05
C PHE A 144 14.57 0.67 4.18
N TYR A 145 14.10 0.29 5.36
CA TYR A 145 14.14 1.12 6.56
C TYR A 145 15.22 0.60 7.53
N PRO A 146 15.75 1.45 8.44
CA PRO A 146 16.83 1.10 9.34
C PRO A 146 16.31 0.29 10.53
N ALA A 147 15.97 -0.98 10.25
CA ALA A 147 15.39 -1.94 11.19
C ALA A 147 16.30 -2.17 12.39
N VAL A 148 15.69 -2.26 13.57
CA VAL A 148 16.36 -2.60 14.83
C VAL A 148 15.99 -4.00 15.33
N PHE A 149 14.92 -4.60 14.80
CA PHE A 149 14.55 -5.99 15.07
C PHE A 149 14.67 -6.85 13.80
N ALA A 150 15.20 -8.05 13.98
CA ALA A 150 15.15 -9.10 12.98
C ALA A 150 14.00 -10.07 13.30
N ALA A 151 13.28 -10.50 12.27
CA ALA A 151 12.28 -11.56 12.38
C ALA A 151 12.37 -12.46 11.15
N GLY A 152 12.49 -13.77 11.35
CA GLY A 152 12.76 -14.72 10.26
C GLY A 152 11.68 -14.74 9.17
N TYR A 153 10.44 -14.41 9.50
CA TYR A 153 9.32 -14.37 8.56
C TYR A 153 8.98 -12.96 8.05
N LEU A 154 9.52 -11.90 8.66
CA LEU A 154 9.17 -10.51 8.37
C LEU A 154 10.39 -9.77 7.79
N ARG A 155 10.35 -9.50 6.49
CA ARG A 155 11.44 -8.78 5.84
C ARG A 155 11.39 -7.29 6.22
N PRO A 156 12.54 -6.65 6.51
CA PRO A 156 12.62 -5.23 6.84
C PRO A 156 12.51 -4.32 5.60
N VAL A 157 11.50 -4.58 4.78
CA VAL A 157 11.21 -3.89 3.52
C VAL A 157 9.72 -3.60 3.47
N ILE A 158 9.36 -2.39 3.08
CA ILE A 158 7.98 -2.02 2.76
C ILE A 158 7.86 -2.01 1.24
N ARG A 159 6.89 -2.75 0.71
CA ARG A 159 6.62 -2.79 -0.73
C ARG A 159 5.52 -1.78 -1.06
N LEU A 160 5.81 -0.89 -1.99
CA LEU A 160 4.85 0.08 -2.53
C LEU A 160 4.35 -0.45 -3.87
N GLU A 161 3.19 -1.11 -3.89
CA GLU A 161 2.60 -1.65 -5.11
C GLU A 161 1.72 -0.56 -5.77
N ILE A 162 2.07 -0.13 -6.98
CA ILE A 162 1.46 1.04 -7.63
C ILE A 162 0.68 0.62 -8.88
N GLY A 163 -0.63 0.51 -8.74
CA GLY A 163 -1.53 0.12 -9.83
C GLY A 163 -2.03 1.34 -10.63
N PRO A 164 -1.90 1.38 -11.97
CA PRO A 164 -2.36 2.52 -12.77
C PRO A 164 -3.79 2.37 -13.30
N LEU A 165 -4.47 1.23 -13.11
CA LEU A 165 -5.75 0.96 -13.78
C LEU A 165 -6.98 1.14 -12.89
N ALA A 166 -6.82 1.18 -11.56
CA ALA A 166 -7.96 1.29 -10.67
C ALA A 166 -8.51 2.73 -10.62
N ALA A 167 -9.82 2.87 -10.38
CA ALA A 167 -10.43 4.19 -10.23
C ALA A 167 -9.99 4.88 -8.93
N MET A 168 -9.80 6.20 -8.97
CA MET A 168 -9.41 7.02 -7.80
C MET A 168 -10.57 7.32 -6.86
N LEU A 169 -11.82 7.18 -7.33
CA LEU A 169 -13.01 7.66 -6.64
C LEU A 169 -14.07 6.57 -6.47
N PRO A 170 -14.94 6.68 -5.43
CA PRO A 170 -14.86 7.68 -4.36
C PRO A 170 -13.71 7.41 -3.37
N MET A 171 -13.15 8.51 -2.84
CA MET A 171 -12.11 8.51 -1.81
C MET A 171 -12.46 9.49 -0.70
N GLN A 172 -11.76 9.39 0.43
CA GLN A 172 -11.82 10.34 1.53
C GLN A 172 -10.46 10.45 2.21
N HIS A 173 -10.22 11.55 2.94
CA HIS A 173 -9.00 11.67 3.74
C HIS A 173 -9.21 10.96 5.08
N CYS A 174 -8.35 10.01 5.37
CA CYS A 174 -8.35 9.27 6.63
C CYS A 174 -7.11 9.64 7.44
N MET A 175 -7.30 9.87 8.73
CA MET A 175 -6.17 9.98 9.66
C MET A 175 -5.57 8.59 9.87
N ILE A 176 -4.29 8.42 9.56
CA ILE A 176 -3.56 7.17 9.76
C ILE A 176 -2.47 7.37 10.80
N GLU A 177 -2.46 6.49 11.80
CA GLU A 177 -1.51 6.52 12.93
C GLU A 177 -0.79 5.18 13.08
N SER A 178 0.44 5.23 13.59
CA SER A 178 1.17 4.01 13.95
C SER A 178 0.69 3.46 15.30
N TYR A 179 0.90 2.16 15.53
CA TYR A 179 0.68 1.53 16.83
C TYR A 179 1.45 2.24 17.94
N ALA A 180 2.70 2.61 17.68
CA ALA A 180 3.51 3.36 18.62
C ALA A 180 2.91 4.75 18.92
N ALA A 181 2.39 5.44 17.90
CA ALA A 181 1.71 6.72 18.10
C ALA A 181 0.41 6.58 18.91
N SER A 182 -0.37 5.53 18.66
CA SER A 182 -1.59 5.24 19.43
C SER A 182 -1.29 4.91 20.89
N LYS A 183 -0.23 4.15 21.18
CA LYS A 183 0.10 3.72 22.55
C LYS A 183 0.96 4.71 23.34
N PHE A 184 1.72 5.56 22.66
CA PHE A 184 2.62 6.54 23.26
C PHE A 184 2.54 7.90 22.53
N PRO A 185 1.35 8.53 22.45
CA PRO A 185 1.15 9.75 21.67
C PRO A 185 2.06 10.91 22.10
N GLN A 186 2.42 10.98 23.39
CA GLN A 186 3.31 12.00 23.96
C GLN A 186 4.72 12.01 23.37
N VAL A 187 5.14 10.91 22.75
CA VAL A 187 6.46 10.77 22.10
C VAL A 187 6.44 11.35 20.68
N PHE A 188 5.25 11.61 20.12
CA PHE A 188 5.06 12.03 18.73
C PHE A 188 4.64 13.49 18.67
N SER A 189 5.42 14.32 17.97
CA SER A 189 5.00 15.69 17.61
C SER A 189 3.91 15.72 16.55
N GLN A 190 3.86 14.68 15.71
CA GLN A 190 2.87 14.46 14.66
C GLN A 190 2.54 12.96 14.70
N PRO A 191 1.47 12.56 15.42
CA PRO A 191 1.12 11.16 15.65
C PRO A 191 0.47 10.49 14.44
N GLY A 192 -0.17 11.27 13.58
CA GLY A 192 -0.86 10.79 12.37
C GLY A 192 -0.61 11.63 11.12
N VAL A 193 -1.06 11.08 9.99
CA VAL A 193 -1.04 11.69 8.66
C VAL A 193 -2.42 11.57 8.01
N GLN A 194 -2.88 12.63 7.35
CA GLN A 194 -4.07 12.59 6.50
C GLN A 194 -3.73 11.96 5.15
N VAL A 195 -4.36 10.82 4.84
CA VAL A 195 -4.07 10.04 3.63
C VAL A 195 -5.34 9.92 2.78
N PRO A 196 -5.30 10.33 1.50
CA PRO A 196 -6.43 10.15 0.59
C PRO A 196 -6.60 8.66 0.27
N THR A 197 -7.64 8.08 0.85
CA THR A 197 -7.88 6.64 0.91
C THR A 197 -9.18 6.29 0.20
N ILE A 198 -9.18 5.20 -0.57
CA ILE A 198 -10.41 4.69 -1.20
C ILE A 198 -11.46 4.38 -0.14
N LYS A 199 -12.71 4.79 -0.42
CA LYS A 199 -13.84 4.55 0.50
C LYS A 199 -14.05 3.05 0.73
N LEU A 200 -14.32 2.70 1.99
CA LEU A 200 -14.56 1.32 2.43
C LEU A 200 -15.63 0.62 1.59
N GLU A 201 -16.73 1.31 1.29
CA GLU A 201 -17.85 0.77 0.52
C GLU A 201 -17.41 0.37 -0.89
N ARG A 202 -16.53 1.16 -1.53
CA ARG A 202 -15.97 0.82 -2.83
C ARG A 202 -15.13 -0.46 -2.74
N SER A 203 -14.24 -0.53 -1.74
CA SER A 203 -13.40 -1.72 -1.53
C SER A 203 -14.22 -2.96 -1.20
N PHE A 204 -15.32 -2.81 -0.46
CA PHE A 204 -16.27 -3.89 -0.18
C PHE A 204 -16.88 -4.44 -1.47
N TRP A 205 -17.43 -3.58 -2.33
CA TRP A 205 -18.02 -4.02 -3.60
C TRP A 205 -16.99 -4.60 -4.57
N GLU A 206 -15.77 -4.05 -4.62
CA GLU A 206 -14.66 -4.62 -5.40
C GLU A 206 -14.37 -6.06 -4.96
N LYS A 207 -14.26 -6.31 -3.65
CA LYS A 207 -14.02 -7.67 -3.13
C LYS A 207 -15.21 -8.61 -3.37
N LEU A 208 -16.43 -8.14 -3.11
CA LEU A 208 -17.64 -8.94 -3.31
C LEU A 208 -17.79 -9.38 -4.77
N THR A 209 -17.55 -8.46 -5.71
CA THR A 209 -17.66 -8.76 -7.15
C THR A 209 -16.57 -9.71 -7.62
N ILE A 210 -15.34 -9.60 -7.10
CA ILE A 210 -14.27 -10.58 -7.36
C ILE A 210 -14.66 -11.96 -6.84
N LEU A 211 -15.13 -12.06 -5.59
CA LEU A 211 -15.55 -13.33 -4.98
C LEU A 211 -16.73 -13.96 -5.72
N HIS A 212 -17.71 -13.15 -6.13
CA HIS A 212 -18.82 -13.62 -6.94
C HIS A 212 -18.34 -14.16 -8.30
N ALA A 213 -17.47 -13.42 -8.99
CA ALA A 213 -16.89 -13.86 -10.26
C ALA A 213 -16.05 -15.16 -10.12
N GLU A 214 -15.38 -15.34 -8.99
CA GLU A 214 -14.66 -16.59 -8.66
C GLU A 214 -15.63 -17.75 -8.43
N ALA A 215 -16.66 -17.55 -7.61
CA ALA A 215 -17.65 -18.59 -7.28
C ALA A 215 -18.43 -19.08 -8.51
N HIS A 216 -18.61 -18.22 -9.51
CA HIS A 216 -19.27 -18.54 -10.77
C HIS A 216 -18.31 -18.79 -11.94
N ARG A 217 -17.00 -18.94 -11.68
CA ARG A 217 -16.02 -19.21 -12.73
C ARG A 217 -16.21 -20.64 -13.28
N PRO A 218 -16.30 -20.82 -14.61
CA PRO A 218 -16.26 -22.15 -15.21
C PRO A 218 -14.94 -22.86 -14.89
N ALA A 219 -14.99 -24.15 -14.53
CA ALA A 219 -13.81 -24.93 -14.12
C ALA A 219 -12.67 -24.92 -15.17
N ASN A 220 -13.01 -24.72 -16.44
CA ASN A 220 -12.09 -24.78 -17.58
C ASN A 220 -11.39 -23.44 -17.84
N LYS A 221 -11.68 -22.39 -17.06
CA LYS A 221 -11.13 -21.04 -17.27
C LYS A 221 -10.02 -20.77 -16.26
N PRO A 222 -8.81 -20.37 -16.69
CA PRO A 222 -7.72 -20.08 -15.79
C PRO A 222 -8.04 -18.88 -14.89
N LEU A 223 -7.37 -18.83 -13.73
CA LEU A 223 -7.36 -17.65 -12.85
C LEU A 223 -6.87 -16.42 -13.63
N PRO A 224 -7.54 -15.26 -13.55
CA PRO A 224 -7.03 -14.02 -14.10
C PRO A 224 -5.70 -13.65 -13.45
N THR A 225 -4.68 -13.36 -14.26
CA THR A 225 -3.38 -12.86 -13.80
C THR A 225 -3.55 -11.49 -13.11
N GLY A 226 -2.96 -11.33 -11.92
CA GLY A 226 -2.94 -10.06 -11.17
C GLY A 226 -4.06 -9.85 -10.14
N GLN A 227 -4.87 -10.86 -9.84
CA GLN A 227 -5.67 -10.83 -8.60
C GLN A 227 -4.76 -11.14 -7.41
N SER A 228 -4.77 -10.28 -6.39
CA SER A 228 -4.01 -10.46 -5.16
C SER A 228 -4.25 -11.86 -4.56
N HIS A 229 -3.27 -12.35 -3.79
CA HIS A 229 -3.27 -13.66 -3.11
C HIS A 229 -4.54 -13.97 -2.29
N GLU A 230 -5.41 -12.98 -2.03
CA GLU A 230 -6.73 -13.14 -1.40
C GLU A 230 -7.72 -14.01 -2.20
N SER A 231 -7.56 -14.14 -3.51
CA SER A 231 -8.45 -14.94 -4.38
C SER A 231 -8.23 -16.47 -4.28
N GLN A 232 -7.25 -16.92 -3.49
CA GLN A 232 -6.88 -18.34 -3.40
C GLN A 232 -7.72 -19.17 -2.41
N LEU A 233 -8.66 -18.56 -1.70
CA LEU A 233 -9.57 -19.28 -0.80
C LEU A 233 -10.75 -19.86 -1.61
N ARG A 234 -10.57 -21.06 -2.16
CA ARG A 234 -11.72 -21.89 -2.53
C ARG A 234 -12.45 -22.30 -1.24
N PRO A 235 -13.77 -22.08 -1.11
CA PRO A 235 -14.53 -22.73 -0.07
C PRO A 235 -14.42 -24.25 -0.26
N SER A 236 -13.99 -24.94 0.80
CA SER A 236 -14.06 -26.40 0.89
C SER A 236 -15.46 -26.86 0.49
N SER A 237 -15.55 -27.80 -0.44
CA SER A 237 -16.78 -28.42 -0.91
C SER A 237 -17.35 -29.39 0.13
N ALA A 238 -17.56 -28.92 1.36
CA ALA A 238 -18.14 -29.67 2.46
C ALA A 238 -19.38 -28.94 2.98
N ALA A 239 -20.41 -28.85 2.13
CA ALA A 239 -21.80 -28.62 2.52
C ALA A 239 -22.69 -28.99 1.32
N ARG A 240 -22.91 -30.29 1.13
CA ARG A 240 -24.12 -30.84 0.54
C ARG A 240 -24.63 -31.91 1.49
#